data_AF-A0A4D6WLJ4-F1
#
_entry.id   AF-A0A4D6WLJ4-F1
#
_cell.length_a   1.000
_cell.length_b   1.000
_cell.length_c   1.000
_cell.angle_alpha   90.00
_cell.angle_beta   90.00
_cell.angle_gamma   90.00
#
_symmetry.space_group_name_H-M   'P 1'
#
loop_
_entity.id
_entity.type
_entity.pdbx_description
1 polymer ?
#
loop_
_entity_poly.entity_id
_entity_poly.type
_entity_poly.pdbx_seq_one_letter_code
_entity_poly.pdbx_strand_id
1 'polypeptide(L)' 'MNNISKDIDEQIMILKKELIHYRMKKSARQEIKPHLIKNTKYKIANLLTKKASNLHTINQ' A
#
# COMPACT_ATOMS: atom_id res chain seq x y z
N MET A 1 11.81 -10.84 -17.54
CA MET A 1 10.69 -11.03 -16.57
C MET A 1 10.65 -9.88 -15.57
N ASN A 2 10.28 -8.65 -16.00
CA ASN A 2 10.31 -7.42 -15.16
C ASN A 2 8.93 -6.95 -14.67
N ASN A 3 7.86 -7.71 -14.94
CA ASN A 3 6.49 -7.23 -14.72
C ASN A 3 6.01 -7.36 -13.25
N ILE A 4 6.52 -8.34 -12.49
CA ILE A 4 6.03 -8.59 -11.11
C ILE A 4 6.41 -7.46 -10.15
N SER A 5 7.64 -6.94 -10.25
CA SER A 5 8.05 -5.80 -9.40
C SER A 5 7.31 -4.51 -9.76
N LYS A 6 7.05 -4.29 -11.05
CA LYS A 6 6.32 -3.11 -11.53
C LYS A 6 4.88 -3.11 -11.04
N ASP A 7 4.23 -4.28 -11.05
CA ASP A 7 2.86 -4.46 -10.54
C ASP A 7 2.77 -4.22 -9.03
N ILE A 8 3.72 -4.72 -8.23
CA ILE A 8 3.75 -4.46 -6.78
C ILE A 8 3.91 -2.95 -6.48
N ASP A 9 4.80 -2.27 -7.21
CA ASP A 9 5.03 -0.83 -7.02
C ASP A 9 3.82 0.02 -7.41
N GLU A 10 3.14 -0.36 -8.50
CA GLU A 10 1.89 0.28 -8.92
C GLU A 10 0.78 0.09 -7.87
N GLN A 11 0.61 -1.13 -7.35
CA GLN A 11 -0.34 -1.41 -6.28
C GLN A 11 -0.04 -0.62 -5.01
N ILE A 12 1.24 -0.51 -4.62
CA ILE A 12 1.66 0.32 -3.47
C ILE A 12 1.30 1.79 -3.71
N MET A 13 1.54 2.31 -4.92
CA MET A 13 1.21 3.69 -5.29
C MET A 13 -0.30 3.96 -5.20
N ILE A 14 -1.13 3.05 -5.73
CA ILE A 14 -2.60 3.15 -5.65
C ILE A 14 -3.05 3.19 -4.18
N LEU A 15 -2.59 2.25 -3.36
CA LEU A 15 -2.97 2.18 -1.94
C LEU A 15 -2.50 3.41 -1.13
N LYS A 16 -1.34 3.99 -1.47
CA LYS A 16 -0.88 5.25 -0.86
C LYS A 16 -1.81 6.42 -1.21
N LYS A 17 -2.27 6.51 -2.46
CA LYS A 17 -3.27 7.51 -2.88
C LYS A 17 -4.58 7.33 -2.12
N GLU A 18 -5.06 6.10 -1.98
CA GLU A 18 -6.26 5.80 -1.17
C GLU A 18 -6.09 6.23 0.29
N LEU A 19 -4.93 5.96 0.89
CA LEU A 19 -4.65 6.35 2.26
C LEU A 19 -4.68 7.88 2.43
N ILE A 20 -4.14 8.62 1.46
CA ILE A 20 -4.21 10.08 1.44
C ILE A 20 -5.66 10.55 1.33
N HIS A 21 -6.45 9.95 0.44
CA HIS A 21 -7.88 10.25 0.30
C HIS A 21 -8.63 10.05 1.61
N TYR A 22 -8.41 8.94 2.30
CA TYR A 22 -9.02 8.72 3.62
C TYR A 22 -8.57 9.74 4.66
N ARG A 23 -7.30 10.18 4.64
CA ARG A 23 -6.81 11.24 5.55
C ARG A 23 -7.45 12.59 5.23
N MET A 24 -7.62 12.93 3.96
CA MET A 24 -8.28 14.17 3.53
C MET A 24 -9.73 14.19 4.00
N LYS A 25 -10.48 13.12 3.74
CA LYS A 25 -11.85 12.97 4.20
C LYS A 25 -11.96 13.07 5.73
N LYS A 26 -11.01 12.45 6.47
CA LYS A 26 -10.98 12.52 7.95
C LYS A 26 -10.71 13.94 8.43
N SER A 27 -9.79 14.65 7.76
CA SER A 27 -9.49 16.05 8.04
C SER A 27 -10.70 16.95 7.76
N ALA A 28 -11.46 16.66 6.71
CA ALA A 28 -12.71 17.32 6.37
C ALA A 28 -13.89 16.91 7.29
N ARG A 29 -13.64 16.12 8.34
CA ARG A 29 -14.65 15.58 9.27
C ARG A 29 -15.76 14.78 8.57
N GLN A 30 -15.50 14.26 7.37
CA GLN A 30 -16.41 13.35 6.69
C GLN A 30 -16.38 11.99 7.39
N GLU A 31 -17.53 11.32 7.44
CA GLU A 31 -17.62 9.98 7.99
C GLU A 31 -16.81 8.99 7.17
N ILE A 32 -15.90 8.27 7.84
CA ILE A 32 -15.08 7.21 7.26
C ILE A 32 -15.03 6.06 8.23
N LYS A 33 -15.19 4.86 7.67
CA LYS A 33 -15.03 3.61 8.40
C LYS A 33 -13.56 3.42 8.83
N PRO A 34 -13.24 3.36 10.14
CA PRO A 34 -11.85 3.26 10.62
C PRO A 34 -11.10 2.03 10.08
N HIS A 35 -11.81 0.92 9.84
CA HIS A 35 -11.22 -0.30 9.30
C HIS A 35 -10.69 -0.14 7.87
N LEU A 36 -11.22 0.80 7.07
CA LEU A 36 -10.66 1.07 5.74
C LEU A 36 -9.23 1.60 5.85
N ILE A 37 -8.99 2.54 6.76
CA ILE A 37 -7.65 3.07 7.03
C ILE A 37 -6.72 1.97 7.56
N LYS A 38 -7.20 1.14 8.51
CA LYS A 38 -6.43 0.02 9.07
C LYS A 38 -6.05 -0.98 7.97
N ASN A 39 -7.01 -1.40 7.15
CA ASN A 39 -6.82 -2.41 6.11
C ASN A 39 -5.88 -1.90 5.02
N THR A 40 -6.02 -0.64 4.57
CA THR A 40 -5.13 -0.05 3.57
C THR A 40 -3.69 0.04 4.08
N LYS A 41 -3.47 0.45 5.34
CA LYS A 41 -2.12 0.44 5.96
C LYS A 41 -1.53 -0.97 6.00
N TYR A 42 -2.32 -1.96 6.42
CA TYR A 42 -1.89 -3.35 6.47
C TYR A 42 -1.50 -3.89 5.09
N LYS A 43 -2.31 -3.62 4.06
CA LYS A 43 -2.03 -4.01 2.67
C LYS A 43 -0.71 -3.42 2.16
N ILE A 44 -0.46 -2.13 2.42
CA ILE A 44 0.80 -1.47 2.05
C ILE A 44 1.99 -2.16 2.72
N ALA A 45 1.91 -2.41 4.03
CA ALA A 45 2.98 -3.08 4.77
C ALA A 45 3.27 -4.48 4.20
N ASN A 46 2.24 -5.27 3.93
CA ASN A 46 2.39 -6.61 3.35
C ASN A 46 3.07 -6.58 1.98
N LEU A 47 2.68 -5.65 1.10
CA LEU A 47 3.31 -5.50 -0.22
C LEU A 47 4.77 -5.07 -0.12
N LEU A 48 5.09 -4.16 0.80
CA LEU A 48 6.47 -3.74 1.06
C LEU A 48 7.33 -4.91 1.59
N THR A 49 6.80 -5.72 2.51
CA THR A 49 7.49 -6.91 3.00
C THR A 49 7.74 -7.90 1.87
N LYS A 50 6.73 -8.22 1.05
CA LYS A 50 6.90 -9.09 -0.12
C LYS A 50 7.96 -8.56 -1.08
N LYS A 51 7.96 -7.25 -1.36
CA LYS A 51 8.98 -6.61 -2.20
C LYS A 51 10.38 -6.79 -1.60
N ALA A 52 10.54 -6.57 -0.30
CA ALA A 52 11.82 -6.73 0.39
C ALA A 52 12.32 -8.18 0.40
N SER A 53 11.43 -9.15 0.66
CA SER A 53 11.75 -10.57 0.58
C SER A 53 12.20 -10.98 -0.84
N ASN A 54 11.50 -10.52 -1.87
CA ASN A 54 11.88 -10.79 -3.26
C ASN A 54 13.25 -10.20 -3.61
N LEU A 55 13.56 -8.99 -3.14
CA LEU A 55 14.89 -8.37 -3.33
C LEU A 55 15.99 -9.17 -2.64
N HIS A 56 15.73 -9.66 -1.43
CA HIS A 56 16.68 -10.50 -0.70
C HIS A 56 16.97 -11.79 -1.44
N THR A 57 15.96 -12.47 -1.99
CA THR A 57 16.13 -13.70 -2.80
C THR A 57 16.91 -13.45 -4.10
N ILE A 58 16.87 -12.25 -4.68
CA ILE A 58 17.62 -11.93 -5.91
C ILE A 58 19.11 -11.70 -5.65
N ASN A 59 19.49 -11.25 -4.44
CA ASN A 59 20.86 -10.92 -4.08
C ASN A 59 21.61 -12.06 -3.36
N GLN A 60 20.98 -13.23 -3.22
CA GLN A 60 21.58 -14.46 -2.68
C GLN A 60 21.94 -15.42 -3.82
#